data_AF-A0A3D5ID72-F1
#
_entry.id   AF-A0A3D5ID72-F1
#
_cell.length_a   1.000
_cell.length_b   1.000
_cell.length_c   1.000
_cell.angle_alpha   90.00
_cell.angle_beta   90.00
_cell.angle_gamma   90.00
#
_symmetry.space_group_name_H-M   'P 1'
#
loop_
_entity.id
_entity.type
_entity.pdbx_description
1 polymer ?
#
loop_
_entity_poly.entity_id
_entity_poly.type
_entity_poly.pdbx_seq_one_letter_code
_entity_poly.pdbx_strand_id
1 'polypeptide(L)' 'MCYVVAKNANKIGSVAIRMKLGKPVVQLKAEMNSRYLNKGIQFVTISRPSAYGEYAPYRFVDTIPEFKAEVAKL' A
#
# COMPACT_ATOMS: atom_id res chain seq x y z
N MET A 1 -1.97 -12.81 -8.34
CA MET A 1 -1.14 -11.64 -7.96
C MET A 1 -1.96 -10.76 -7.04
N CYS A 2 -1.35 -10.14 -6.03
CA CYS A 2 -2.03 -9.16 -5.19
C CYS A 2 -1.19 -7.88 -5.10
N TYR A 3 -1.83 -6.81 -4.64
CA TYR A 3 -1.23 -5.51 -4.43
C TYR A 3 -1.41 -5.13 -2.98
N VAL A 4 -0.34 -4.69 -2.34
CA VAL A 4 -0.45 -3.95 -1.07
C VAL A 4 -0.55 -2.48 -1.44
N VAL A 5 -1.62 -1.84 -0.99
CA VAL A 5 -1.93 -0.44 -1.28
C VAL A 5 -1.90 0.35 0.02
N ALA A 6 -1.18 1.47 0.02
CA ALA A 6 -1.15 2.43 1.09
C ALA A 6 -1.93 3.68 0.69
N LYS A 7 -2.96 4.01 1.47
CA LYS A 7 -3.83 5.18 1.27
C LYS A 7 -3.78 6.07 2.50
N ASN A 8 -3.40 7.34 2.33
CA ASN A 8 -3.60 8.34 3.37
C ASN A 8 -4.99 8.97 3.18
N ALA A 9 -5.78 9.03 4.25
CA ALA A 9 -7.09 9.70 4.23
C ALA A 9 -7.00 11.20 3.87
N ASN A 10 -5.86 11.83 4.19
CA ASN A 10 -5.65 13.27 3.98
C ASN A 10 -5.02 13.61 2.61
N LYS A 11 -4.68 12.61 1.78
CA LYS A 11 -4.04 12.85 0.47
C LYS A 11 -4.77 12.17 -0.68
N ILE A 12 -4.72 12.81 -1.83
CA ILE A 12 -5.21 12.26 -3.10
C ILE A 12 -4.21 11.20 -3.58
N GLY A 13 -4.74 10.07 -4.05
CA GLY A 13 -3.97 8.94 -4.54
C GLY A 13 -3.48 7.96 -3.48
N SER A 14 -2.83 6.91 -3.96
CA SER A 14 -2.30 5.80 -3.17
C SER A 14 -1.00 5.28 -3.76
N VAL A 15 -0.19 4.62 -2.94
CA VAL A 15 1.00 3.88 -3.39
C VAL A 15 0.69 2.40 -3.40
N ALA A 16 1.05 1.68 -4.45
CA ALA A 16 0.75 0.26 -4.61
C ALA A 16 1.97 -0.55 -5.03
N ILE A 17 2.24 -1.67 -4.33
CA ILE A 17 3.28 -2.63 -4.71
C ILE A 17 2.66 -3.97 -5.09
N ARG A 18 3.07 -4.52 -6.23
CA ARG A 18 2.66 -5.86 -6.68
C ARG A 18 3.49 -6.93 -5.98
N MET A 19 2.82 -7.91 -5.39
CA MET A 19 3.48 -9.02 -4.69
C MET A 19 2.82 -10.36 -5.01
N LYS A 20 3.57 -11.45 -4.76
CA LYS A 20 3.01 -12.80 -4.73
C LYS A 20 2.26 -12.99 -3.42
N LEU A 21 1.05 -13.54 -3.49
CA LEU A 21 0.24 -13.85 -2.32
C LEU A 21 1.00 -14.80 -1.38
N GLY A 22 0.99 -14.52 -0.09
CA GLY A 22 1.61 -15.38 0.92
C GLY A 22 2.12 -14.61 2.15
N LYS A 23 2.97 -15.27 2.94
CA LYS A 23 3.57 -14.73 4.17
C LYS A 23 4.20 -13.33 4.00
N PRO A 24 4.93 -13.02 2.92
CA PRO A 24 5.56 -11.69 2.77
C PRO A 24 4.57 -10.52 2.76
N VAL A 25 3.37 -10.73 2.20
CA VAL A 25 2.31 -9.72 2.14
C VAL A 25 1.78 -9.40 3.53
N VAL A 26 1.55 -10.45 4.34
CA VAL A 26 1.06 -10.31 5.71
C VAL A 26 2.11 -9.62 6.59
N GLN A 27 3.38 -10.02 6.46
CA GLN A 27 4.50 -9.41 7.18
C GLN A 27 4.64 -7.92 6.82
N LEU A 28 4.63 -7.59 5.52
CA LEU A 28 4.72 -6.19 5.09
C LEU A 28 3.54 -5.36 5.62
N LYS A 29 2.31 -5.86 5.49
CA LYS A 29 1.12 -5.16 6.01
C LYS A 29 1.20 -4.95 7.52
N ALA A 30 1.62 -5.96 8.28
CA ALA A 30 1.75 -5.87 9.73
C ALA A 30 2.84 -4.87 10.15
N GLU A 31 4.01 -4.91 9.50
CA GLU A 31 5.10 -3.96 9.72
C GLU A 31 4.64 -2.52 9.46
N MET A 32 3.98 -2.28 8.31
CA MET A 32 3.52 -0.95 7.94
C MET A 32 2.39 -0.45 8.87
N ASN A 33 1.41 -1.29 9.20
CA ASN A 33 0.35 -0.93 10.13
C ASN A 33 0.91 -0.54 11.51
N SER A 34 1.90 -1.29 12.03
CA SER A 34 2.53 -0.96 13.31
C SER A 34 3.30 0.37 13.23
N ARG A 35 4.03 0.60 12.14
CA ARG A 35 4.82 1.82 11.93
C ARG A 35 3.97 3.09 11.73
N TYR A 36 2.79 2.97 11.14
CA TYR A 36 1.94 4.09 10.74
C TYR A 36 0.59 4.14 11.44
N LEU A 37 0.41 3.40 12.55
CA LEU A 37 -0.84 3.28 13.29
C LEU A 37 -1.48 4.65 13.62
N ASN A 38 -0.66 5.66 13.93
CA ASN A 38 -1.11 7.00 14.31
C ASN A 38 -1.04 8.02 13.15
N LYS A 39 -0.67 7.61 11.93
CA LYS A 39 -0.51 8.51 10.77
C LYS A 39 -1.73 8.58 9.85
N GLY A 40 -2.79 7.82 10.14
CA GLY A 40 -4.00 7.79 9.30
C GLY A 40 -3.78 7.16 7.92
N ILE A 41 -2.75 6.33 7.78
CA ILE A 41 -2.46 5.58 6.55
C ILE A 41 -3.05 4.18 6.67
N GLN A 42 -3.92 3.82 5.74
CA GLN A 42 -4.51 2.51 5.63
C GLN A 42 -3.72 1.63 4.66
N PHE A 43 -3.44 0.39 5.07
CA PHE A 43 -2.81 -0.62 4.23
C PHE A 43 -3.80 -1.72 3.91
N VAL A 44 -4.14 -1.85 2.62
CA VAL A 44 -5.10 -2.85 2.12
C VAL A 44 -4.44 -3.77 1.10
N THR A 45 -4.94 -4.99 1.00
CA THR A 45 -4.49 -5.95 -0.01
C THR A 45 -5.61 -6.14 -1.02
N ILE A 46 -5.36 -5.81 -2.29
CA ILE A 46 -6.34 -5.94 -3.37
C ILE A 46 -5.78 -6.79 -4.51
N SER A 47 -6.64 -7.49 -5.24
CA SER A 47 -6.23 -8.32 -6.38
C SER A 47 -6.34 -7.59 -7.72
N ARG A 48 -7.27 -6.63 -7.84
CA ARG A 48 -7.56 -5.89 -9.07
C ARG A 48 -7.67 -4.38 -8.80
N PRO A 49 -6.57 -3.61 -8.90
CA PRO A 49 -6.60 -2.15 -8.67
C PRO A 49 -7.63 -1.40 -9.52
N SER A 50 -7.87 -1.83 -10.77
CA SER A 50 -8.86 -1.22 -11.65
C SER A 50 -10.31 -1.32 -11.14
N ALA A 51 -10.61 -2.22 -10.21
CA ALA A 51 -11.94 -2.37 -9.62
C ALA A 51 -12.18 -1.43 -8.42
N TYR A 52 -11.14 -0.78 -7.89
CA TYR A 52 -11.23 0.01 -6.66
C TYR A 52 -10.83 1.48 -6.89
N GLY A 53 -11.73 2.24 -7.51
CA GLY A 53 -11.50 3.66 -7.83
C GLY A 53 -11.24 4.55 -6.61
N GLU A 54 -11.68 4.15 -5.42
CA GLU A 54 -11.47 4.89 -4.16
C GLU A 54 -10.00 5.11 -3.79
N TYR A 55 -9.11 4.25 -4.29
CA TYR A 55 -7.67 4.35 -4.06
C TYR A 55 -6.94 5.04 -5.23
N ALA A 56 -7.63 5.41 -6.30
CA ALA A 56 -7.02 6.12 -7.42
C ALA A 56 -6.70 7.60 -7.05
N PRO A 57 -5.70 8.21 -7.71
CA PRO A 57 -4.73 7.61 -8.62
C PRO A 57 -3.70 6.69 -7.91
N TYR A 58 -3.30 5.61 -8.57
CA TYR A 58 -2.29 4.69 -8.05
C TYR A 58 -0.89 5.04 -8.54
N ARG A 59 0.07 5.12 -7.62
CA ARG A 59 1.50 5.12 -7.89
C ARG A 59 2.03 3.70 -7.68
N PHE A 60 2.24 2.98 -8.77
CA PHE A 60 2.80 1.63 -8.71
C PHE A 60 4.32 1.70 -8.54
N VAL A 61 4.84 0.84 -7.67
CA VAL A 61 6.27 0.66 -7.40
C VAL A 61 6.62 -0.82 -7.48
N ASP A 62 7.86 -1.12 -7.82
CA ASP A 62 8.29 -2.50 -8.09
C ASP A 62 9.01 -3.14 -6.90
N THR A 63 9.54 -2.34 -5.97
CA THR A 63 10.37 -2.82 -4.87
C THR A 63 9.83 -2.41 -3.49
N ILE A 64 10.02 -3.27 -2.48
CA ILE A 64 9.61 -2.98 -1.09
C ILE A 64 10.31 -1.72 -0.54
N PRO A 65 11.62 -1.48 -0.76
CA PRO A 65 12.28 -0.25 -0.31
C PRO A 65 11.65 1.00 -0.91
N GLU A 66 11.36 1.00 -2.21
CA GLU A 66 10.69 2.11 -2.88
C GLU A 66 9.27 2.32 -2.33
N PHE A 67 8.51 1.24 -2.12
CA PHE A 67 7.21 1.31 -1.47
C PHE A 67 7.28 1.99 -0.09
N LYS A 68 8.22 1.58 0.76
CA LYS A 68 8.41 2.19 2.09
C LYS A 68 8.79 3.67 1.98
N ALA A 69 9.64 4.04 1.03
CA ALA A 69 10.06 5.42 0.81
C ALA A 69 8.89 6.30 0.35
N GLU A 70 8.06 5.81 -0.58
CA GLU A 70 6.88 6.53 -1.07
C GLU A 70 5.79 6.64 0.00
N VAL A 71 5.57 5.58 0.79
CA VAL A 71 4.64 5.61 1.93
C VAL A 71 5.10 6.60 3.00
N ALA A 72 6.41 6.78 3.20
CA ALA A 72 6.91 7.78 4.13
C ALA A 72 6.60 9.23 3.71
N LYS A 73 6.34 9.46 2.41
CA LYS A 73 5.93 10.76 1.86
C LYS A 73 4.42 10.97 1.90
N LEU A 74 3.63 9.93 2.16
CA LEU A 74 2.16 10.02 2.29
C LEU A 74 1.76 10.82 3.52
#